data_AF-A0A519SWC3-F1
#
_entry.id   AF-A0A519SWC3-F1
#
_cell.length_a   1.000
_cell.length_b   1.000
_cell.length_c   1.000
_cell.angle_alpha   90.00
_cell.angle_beta   90.00
_cell.angle_gamma   90.00
#
_symmetry.space_group_name_H-M   'P 1'
#
loop_
_entity.id
_entity.type
_entity.pdbx_description
1 polymer ?
#
loop_
_entity_poly.entity_id
_entity_poly.type
_entity_poly.pdbx_seq_one_letter_code
_entity_poly.pdbx_strand_id
1 'polypeptide(L)'
;MCSVSEKLKLCNCSDVDFDQAEYWVLFRWEKRKHNYIVGETYVPLNIFLPQEQEQNNQSILLNLLNDRHCFDFAHSPKYKDRLAIFIKPDLKQTPHNAATKNEPVYGFEYRSGQWHPCEYSFLTWEWKHNTFQTGNAINAITTTPY
;
A
#
# COMPACT_ATOMS: atom_id res chain seq x y z
N MET A 1 -0.78 15.62 9.49
CA MET A 1 0.25 14.55 9.48
C MET A 1 -0.46 13.22 9.28
N CYS A 2 -0.06 12.42 8.29
CA CYS A 2 -0.75 11.16 7.94
C CYS A 2 -0.18 9.97 8.72
N SER A 3 -0.75 9.65 9.87
CA SER A 3 -0.36 8.50 10.70
C SER A 3 -1.28 7.31 10.45
N VAL A 4 -0.72 6.11 10.28
CA VAL A 4 -1.51 4.89 10.12
C VAL A 4 -2.26 4.57 11.41
N SER A 5 -3.53 4.22 11.28
CA SER A 5 -4.32 3.73 12.41
C SER A 5 -4.05 2.25 12.70
N GLU A 6 -3.92 1.92 13.99
CA GLU A 6 -3.98 0.53 14.47
C GLU A 6 -5.35 -0.13 14.24
N LYS A 7 -6.38 0.67 13.89
CA LYS A 7 -7.74 0.18 13.60
C LYS A 7 -8.00 -0.07 12.12
N LEU A 8 -6.95 -0.02 11.29
CA LEU A 8 -7.04 -0.24 9.86
C LEU A 8 -7.66 -1.61 9.54
N LYS A 9 -8.60 -1.63 8.60
CA LYS A 9 -9.19 -2.85 8.05
C LYS A 9 -9.13 -2.86 6.53
N LEU A 10 -8.77 -4.00 5.96
CA LEU A 10 -8.71 -4.25 4.52
C LEU A 10 -10.00 -4.99 4.12
N CYS A 11 -10.91 -4.31 3.41
CA CYS A 11 -12.11 -4.94 2.84
C CYS A 11 -11.88 -5.46 1.44
N ASN A 12 -12.51 -6.57 1.05
CA ASN A 12 -12.53 -7.08 -0.33
C ASN A 12 -13.71 -6.56 -1.19
N CYS A 13 -14.25 -5.41 -0.78
CA CYS A 13 -15.30 -4.65 -1.43
C CYS A 13 -14.97 -4.37 -2.92
N SER A 14 -15.95 -4.60 -3.81
CA SER A 14 -15.76 -4.53 -5.27
C SER A 14 -15.80 -3.11 -5.85
N ASP A 15 -16.34 -2.14 -5.10
CA ASP A 15 -16.49 -0.75 -5.53
C ASP A 15 -15.47 0.14 -4.81
N VAL A 16 -14.23 0.14 -5.31
CA VAL A 16 -13.15 1.00 -4.81
C VAL A 16 -13.11 2.28 -5.65
N ASP A 17 -13.32 3.42 -5.00
CA ASP A 17 -13.01 4.72 -5.59
C ASP A 17 -11.52 5.02 -5.40
N PHE A 18 -10.71 4.58 -6.37
CA PHE A 18 -9.26 4.76 -6.33
C PHE A 18 -8.82 6.23 -6.29
N ASP A 19 -9.69 7.18 -6.62
CA ASP A 19 -9.35 8.60 -6.61
C ASP A 19 -9.59 9.24 -5.23
N GLN A 20 -10.49 8.69 -4.41
CA GLN A 20 -10.87 9.28 -3.12
C GLN A 20 -10.55 8.42 -1.89
N ALA A 21 -10.57 7.09 -2.04
CA ALA A 21 -10.39 6.17 -0.91
C ALA A 21 -8.94 5.73 -0.75
N GLU A 22 -8.52 5.47 0.48
CA GLU A 22 -7.37 4.61 0.75
C GLU A 22 -7.70 3.18 0.34
N TYR A 23 -6.75 2.50 -0.31
CA TYR A 23 -7.00 1.20 -0.91
C TYR A 23 -5.80 0.28 -0.82
N TRP A 24 -6.04 -1.00 -1.11
CA TRP A 24 -4.99 -2.01 -1.18
C TRP A 24 -5.11 -2.83 -2.46
N VAL A 25 -3.96 -3.35 -2.91
CA VAL A 25 -3.85 -4.22 -4.08
C VAL A 25 -2.98 -5.42 -3.71
N LEU A 26 -3.53 -6.62 -3.84
CA LEU A 26 -2.82 -7.88 -3.72
C LEU A 26 -2.42 -8.38 -5.10
N PHE A 27 -1.14 -8.62 -5.26
CA PHE A 27 -0.50 -9.11 -6.48
C PHE A 27 -0.07 -10.57 -6.28
N ARG A 28 -0.44 -11.43 -7.21
CA ARG A 28 -0.05 -12.84 -7.22
C ARG A 28 1.11 -13.07 -8.14
N TRP A 29 2.16 -13.72 -7.62
CA TRP A 29 3.33 -14.06 -8.42
C TRP A 29 2.97 -15.05 -9.54
N GLU A 30 3.40 -14.75 -10.75
CA GLU A 30 3.20 -15.60 -11.92
C GLU A 30 4.54 -15.91 -12.59
N LYS A 31 4.97 -17.17 -12.46
CA LYS A 31 6.26 -17.64 -13.00
C LYS A 31 6.39 -17.51 -14.52
N ARG A 32 5.26 -17.57 -15.24
CA ARG A 32 5.21 -17.55 -16.71
C ARG A 32 4.85 -16.18 -17.29
N LYS A 33 4.83 -15.13 -16.47
CA LYS A 33 4.56 -13.78 -16.95
C LYS A 33 5.76 -13.28 -17.75
N HIS A 34 5.52 -12.91 -19.00
CA HIS A 34 6.53 -12.40 -19.94
C HIS A 34 6.14 -11.00 -20.40
N ASN A 35 6.08 -10.06 -19.46
CA ASN A 35 5.90 -8.66 -19.81
C ASN A 35 7.27 -8.05 -20.14
N TYR A 36 7.39 -7.47 -21.34
CA TYR A 36 8.54 -6.65 -21.72
C TYR A 36 8.27 -5.21 -21.28
N ILE A 37 9.00 -4.76 -20.26
CA ILE A 37 8.89 -3.40 -19.75
C ILE A 37 10.21 -2.69 -20.04
N VAL A 38 10.13 -1.55 -20.74
CA VAL A 38 11.30 -0.83 -21.28
C VAL A 38 11.86 0.19 -20.27
N GLY A 39 11.08 0.60 -19.27
CA GLY A 39 11.54 1.44 -18.15
C GLY A 39 10.42 2.21 -17.47
N GLU A 40 10.70 2.75 -16.28
CA GLU A 40 9.85 3.72 -15.56
C GLU A 40 10.49 5.10 -15.60
N THR A 41 9.65 6.14 -15.71
CA THR A 41 10.08 7.50 -15.41
C THR A 41 9.79 7.77 -13.94
N TYR A 42 10.83 8.02 -13.16
CA TYR A 42 10.67 8.44 -11.77
C TYR A 42 10.69 9.97 -11.70
N VAL A 43 9.61 10.56 -11.18
CA VAL A 43 9.60 11.99 -10.85
C VAL A 43 10.12 12.12 -9.42
N PRO A 44 11.27 12.76 -9.16
CA PRO A 44 11.72 13.02 -7.80
C PRO A 44 10.72 13.97 -7.15
N LEU A 45 9.93 13.43 -6.21
CA LEU A 45 8.89 14.17 -5.52
C LEU A 45 9.32 14.47 -4.09
N ASN A 46 9.42 15.76 -3.79
CA ASN A 46 9.75 16.27 -2.46
C ASN A 46 8.50 16.37 -1.58
N ILE A 47 7.81 15.25 -1.36
CA ILE A 47 6.83 15.10 -0.28
C ILE A 47 7.26 13.89 0.54
N PHE A 48 8.42 14.00 1.16
CA PHE A 48 8.84 13.01 2.13
C PHE A 48 8.07 13.30 3.42
N LEU A 49 7.24 12.35 3.85
CA LEU A 49 6.91 12.27 5.26
C LEU A 49 8.25 12.24 6.04
N PRO A 50 8.31 12.83 7.24
CA PRO A 50 9.48 12.66 8.10
C PRO A 50 9.85 11.18 8.16
N GLN A 51 11.12 10.84 8.00
CA GLN A 51 11.59 9.44 7.93
C GLN A 51 11.09 8.59 9.11
N GLU A 52 11.06 9.19 10.30
CA GLU A 52 10.51 8.55 11.50
C GLU A 52 9.03 8.19 11.36
N GLN A 53 8.23 9.08 10.76
CA GLN A 53 6.81 8.84 10.51
C GLN A 53 6.61 7.72 9.49
N GLU A 54 7.43 7.68 8.43
CA GLU A 54 7.40 6.61 7.44
C GLU A 54 7.73 5.25 8.05
N GLN A 55 8.76 5.19 8.90
CA GLN A 55 9.16 4.00 9.64
C GLN A 55 8.07 3.54 10.63
N ASN A 56 7.43 4.47 11.32
CA ASN A 56 6.34 4.17 12.25
C ASN A 56 5.12 3.61 11.50
N ASN A 57 4.70 4.25 10.41
CA ASN A 57 3.58 3.79 9.59
C ASN A 57 3.84 2.37 9.05
N GLN A 58 5.04 2.12 8.50
CA GLN A 58 5.42 0.81 7.99
C GLN A 58 5.42 -0.27 9.09
N SER A 59 5.89 0.08 10.30
CA SER A 59 5.93 -0.84 11.44
C SER A 59 4.52 -1.22 11.93
N ILE A 60 3.60 -0.24 12.02
CA ILE A 60 2.20 -0.49 12.39
C ILE A 60 1.54 -1.42 11.36
N LEU A 61 1.68 -1.13 10.07
CA LEU A 61 1.13 -1.95 9.00
C LEU A 61 1.68 -3.39 9.05
N LEU A 62 2.99 -3.55 9.24
CA LEU A 62 3.63 -4.85 9.31
C LEU A 62 3.07 -5.71 10.45
N ASN A 63 2.86 -5.11 11.62
CA ASN A 63 2.27 -5.79 12.78
C ASN A 63 0.84 -6.23 12.47
N LEU A 64 -0.01 -5.32 11.98
CA LEU A 64 -1.40 -5.61 11.62
C LEU A 64 -1.53 -6.75 10.60
N LEU A 65 -0.68 -6.75 9.58
CA LEU A 65 -0.66 -7.76 8.52
C LEU A 65 -0.27 -9.15 9.05
N ASN A 66 0.73 -9.22 9.94
CA ASN A 66 1.24 -10.47 10.47
C ASN A 66 0.38 -11.05 11.60
N ASP A 67 -0.29 -10.20 12.37
CA ASP A 67 -1.31 -10.60 13.35
C ASP A 67 -2.61 -11.04 12.67
N ARG A 68 -2.76 -10.77 11.37
CA ARG A 68 -3.92 -11.10 10.52
C ARG A 68 -5.24 -10.45 10.96
N HIS A 69 -5.18 -9.47 11.85
CA HIS A 69 -6.37 -8.82 12.41
C HIS A 69 -6.98 -7.75 11.48
N CYS A 70 -6.28 -7.36 10.42
CA CYS A 70 -6.75 -6.32 9.50
C CYS A 70 -7.57 -6.83 8.31
N PHE A 71 -7.55 -8.12 7.97
CA PHE A 71 -8.33 -8.65 6.85
C PHE A 71 -9.77 -8.97 7.28
N ASP A 72 -10.77 -8.40 6.63
CA ASP A 72 -12.19 -8.73 6.91
C ASP A 72 -12.71 -9.98 6.16
N PHE A 73 -11.80 -10.66 5.45
CA PHE A 73 -12.07 -11.82 4.63
C PHE A 73 -11.08 -12.95 4.93
N ALA A 74 -11.42 -14.17 4.49
CA ALA A 74 -10.53 -15.31 4.60
C ALA A 74 -9.28 -15.11 3.73
N HIS A 75 -8.19 -14.67 4.36
CA HIS A 75 -6.94 -14.35 3.68
C HIS A 75 -6.01 -15.57 3.62
N SER A 76 -5.61 -15.97 2.40
CA SER A 76 -4.71 -17.10 2.14
C SER A 76 -3.57 -16.66 1.19
N PRO A 77 -2.54 -15.98 1.72
CA PRO A 77 -1.41 -15.51 0.92
C PRO A 77 -0.51 -16.67 0.51
N LYS A 78 0.11 -16.56 -0.67
CA LYS A 78 1.04 -17.55 -1.23
C LYS A 78 2.45 -16.99 -1.25
N TYR A 79 3.43 -17.88 -1.30
CA TYR A 79 4.83 -17.48 -1.43
C TYR A 79 5.03 -16.52 -2.62
N LYS A 80 5.69 -15.39 -2.37
CA LYS A 80 5.91 -14.25 -3.29
C LYS A 80 4.68 -13.42 -3.62
N ASP A 81 3.51 -13.65 -3.02
CA ASP A 81 2.43 -12.67 -3.12
C ASP A 81 2.91 -11.32 -2.57
N ARG A 82 2.47 -10.23 -3.19
CA ARG A 82 2.83 -8.88 -2.79
C ARG A 82 1.59 -8.06 -2.49
N LEU A 83 1.65 -7.21 -1.47
CA LEU A 83 0.56 -6.34 -1.07
C LEU A 83 1.05 -4.90 -1.09
N ALA A 84 0.34 -4.04 -1.82
CA ALA A 84 0.53 -2.60 -1.79
C ALA A 84 -0.64 -1.95 -1.06
N ILE A 85 -0.36 -1.06 -0.13
CA ILE A 85 -1.36 -0.25 0.59
C ILE A 85 -1.11 1.22 0.25
N PHE A 86 -2.13 1.88 -0.27
CA PHE A 86 -2.11 3.25 -0.75
C PHE A 86 -2.85 4.12 0.27
N ILE A 87 -2.13 5.05 0.88
CA ILE A 87 -2.68 5.95 1.89
C ILE A 87 -2.64 7.36 1.33
N LYS A 88 -3.79 8.03 1.24
CA LYS A 88 -3.84 9.37 0.69
C LYS A 88 -3.38 10.39 1.73
N PRO A 89 -2.57 11.38 1.35
CA PRO A 89 -2.24 12.46 2.25
C PRO A 89 -3.44 13.40 2.43
N ASP A 90 -3.62 13.96 3.64
CA ASP A 90 -4.65 14.99 3.87
C ASP A 90 -4.31 16.25 3.07
N LEU A 91 -5.02 16.44 1.96
CA LEU A 91 -4.82 17.54 1.01
C LEU A 91 -5.08 18.93 1.64
N LYS A 92 -5.77 19.01 2.79
CA LYS A 92 -6.00 20.27 3.51
C LYS A 92 -4.73 20.81 4.17
N GLN A 93 -3.71 19.96 4.34
CA GLN A 93 -2.43 20.31 4.97
C GLN A 93 -1.28 20.42 3.95
N THR A 94 -1.54 20.13 2.67
CA THR A 94 -0.54 20.25 1.59
C THR A 94 -0.64 21.63 0.93
N PRO A 95 0.48 22.36 0.75
CA PRO A 95 0.45 23.66 0.07
C PRO A 95 -0.09 23.51 -1.36
N HIS A 96 -0.93 24.48 -1.77
CA HIS A 96 -1.68 24.55 -3.05
C HIS A 96 -0.87 24.33 -4.35
N ASN A 97 0.47 24.29 -4.27
CA ASN A 97 1.38 24.20 -5.41
C ASN A 97 2.18 22.88 -5.45
N ALA A 98 1.94 21.95 -4.52
CA ALA A 98 2.51 20.62 -4.61
C ALA A 98 1.72 19.82 -5.65
N ALA A 99 2.36 19.49 -6.78
CA ALA A 99 1.77 18.64 -7.80
C ALA A 99 1.33 17.31 -7.15
N THR A 100 0.03 17.21 -6.89
CA THR A 100 -0.67 16.06 -6.33
C THR A 100 -0.54 14.90 -7.29
N LYS A 101 0.29 13.89 -6.97
CA LYS A 101 0.20 12.61 -7.68
C LYS A 101 0.83 11.38 -7.03
N ASN A 102 1.57 11.51 -5.93
CA ASN A 102 2.11 10.32 -5.27
C ASN A 102 1.61 10.22 -3.84
N GLU A 103 0.67 9.31 -3.67
CA GLU A 103 0.21 8.81 -2.37
C GLU A 103 1.33 7.94 -1.78
N PRO A 104 1.65 8.02 -0.47
CA PRO A 104 2.55 7.05 0.14
C PRO A 104 2.02 5.63 -0.10
N VAL A 105 2.88 4.79 -0.67
CA VAL A 105 2.59 3.39 -0.99
C VAL A 105 3.50 2.49 -0.17
N TYR A 106 2.89 1.66 0.66
CA TYR A 106 3.60 0.70 1.50
C TYR A 106 3.56 -0.68 0.86
N GLY A 107 4.73 -1.21 0.50
CA GLY A 107 4.89 -2.51 -0.13
C GLY A 107 5.25 -3.62 0.86
N PHE A 108 4.64 -4.79 0.68
CA PHE A 108 4.93 -6.00 1.45
C PHE A 108 5.03 -7.23 0.55
N GLU A 109 5.91 -8.18 0.89
CA GLU A 109 6.04 -9.47 0.21
C GLU A 109 5.85 -10.62 1.21
N TYR A 110 5.04 -11.60 0.83
CA TYR A 110 4.78 -12.78 1.65
C TYR A 110 5.83 -13.87 1.43
N ARG A 111 6.57 -14.19 2.48
CA ARG A 111 7.58 -15.25 2.48
C ARG A 111 7.68 -15.90 3.86
N SER A 112 7.96 -17.20 3.89
CA SER A 112 8.15 -17.95 5.15
C SER A 112 7.00 -17.82 6.16
N GLY A 113 5.75 -17.69 5.68
CA GLY A 113 4.57 -17.62 6.56
C GLY A 113 4.17 -16.21 7.01
N GLN A 114 4.95 -15.18 6.67
CA GLN A 114 4.78 -13.81 7.15
C GLN A 114 4.97 -12.76 6.04
N TRP A 115 4.31 -11.61 6.20
CA TRP A 115 4.55 -10.41 5.43
C TRP A 115 5.86 -9.75 5.86
N HIS A 116 6.63 -9.26 4.88
CA HIS A 116 7.87 -8.53 5.10
C HIS A 116 7.83 -7.23 4.29
N PRO A 117 8.40 -6.13 4.79
CA PRO A 117 8.46 -4.89 4.03
C PRO A 117 9.29 -5.07 2.76
N CYS A 118 8.84 -4.46 1.67
CA CYS A 118 9.59 -4.34 0.43
C CYS A 118 9.26 -3.03 -0.28
N GLU A 119 10.13 -2.61 -1.19
CA GLU A 119 9.87 -1.43 -2.00
C GLU A 119 8.74 -1.71 -3.01
N TYR A 120 7.75 -0.82 -3.03
CA TYR A 120 6.76 -0.82 -4.09
C TYR A 120 7.36 -0.20 -5.35
N SER A 121 7.38 -0.97 -6.43
CA SER A 121 7.70 -0.47 -7.76
C SER A 121 6.68 -1.05 -8.72
N PHE A 122 5.85 -0.17 -9.26
CA PHE A 122 4.74 -0.53 -10.14
C PHE A 122 5.20 -1.47 -11.25
N LEU A 123 6.24 -1.11 -12.00
CA LEU A 123 6.73 -1.90 -13.12
C LEU A 123 7.36 -3.23 -12.70
N THR A 124 8.18 -3.25 -11.65
CA THR A 124 8.82 -4.51 -11.23
C THR A 124 7.79 -5.51 -10.70
N TRP A 125 6.73 -5.02 -10.06
CA TRP A 125 5.62 -5.85 -9.59
C TRP A 125 4.77 -6.31 -10.77
N GLU A 126 4.40 -5.42 -11.70
CA GLU A 126 3.68 -5.79 -12.92
C GLU A 126 4.45 -6.76 -13.80
N TRP A 127 5.79 -6.74 -13.76
CA TRP A 127 6.60 -7.66 -14.55
C TRP A 127 6.37 -9.12 -14.15
N LYS A 128 6.30 -9.40 -12.85
CA LYS A 128 6.32 -10.77 -12.30
C LYS A 128 5.04 -11.18 -11.59
N HIS A 129 4.10 -10.26 -11.42
CA HIS A 129 2.87 -10.48 -10.68
C HIS A 129 1.65 -9.93 -11.42
N ASN A 130 0.51 -10.58 -11.23
CA ASN A 130 -0.79 -10.07 -11.68
C ASN A 130 -1.56 -9.52 -10.49
N THR A 131 -2.30 -8.43 -10.70
CA THR A 131 -3.34 -8.02 -9.76
C THR A 131 -4.30 -9.19 -9.55
N PHE A 132 -4.47 -9.58 -8.29
CA PHE A 132 -5.30 -10.71 -7.91
C PHE A 132 -6.56 -10.26 -7.18
N GLN A 133 -6.43 -9.34 -6.23
CA GLN A 133 -7.53 -8.77 -5.46
C GLN A 133 -7.25 -7.32 -5.09
N THR A 134 -8.30 -6.55 -4.86
CA THR A 134 -8.26 -5.16 -4.44
C THR A 134 -9.36 -4.88 -3.43
N GLY A 135 -9.25 -3.75 -2.75
CA GLY A 135 -10.34 -3.25 -1.93
C GLY A 135 -9.96 -2.00 -1.13
N ASN A 136 -10.89 -1.51 -0.30
CA ASN A 136 -10.67 -0.31 0.50
C ASN A 136 -9.87 -0.62 1.77
N ALA A 137 -9.06 0.35 2.19
CA ALA A 137 -8.40 0.38 3.48
C ALA A 137 -9.20 1.30 4.43
N ILE A 138 -10.12 0.72 5.18
CA ILE A 138 -11.02 1.45 6.07
C ILE A 138 -10.28 1.85 7.35
N ASN A 139 -10.54 3.06 7.84
CA ASN A 139 -9.87 3.63 9.01
C ASN A 139 -8.35 3.66 8.87
N ALA A 140 -7.82 3.88 7.67
CA ALA A 140 -6.38 3.78 7.43
C ALA A 140 -5.58 4.87 8.15
N ILE A 141 -6.18 6.02 8.44
CA ILE A 141 -5.50 7.20 8.99
C ILE A 141 -6.07 7.54 10.37
N THR A 142 -5.22 7.93 11.32
CA THR A 142 -5.63 8.63 12.54
C THR A 142 -5.66 10.14 12.30
N THR A 143 -6.84 10.74 12.41
CA THR A 143 -6.96 12.19 12.55
C THR A 143 -6.71 12.55 14.00
N THR A 144 -5.53 13.06 14.32
CA THR A 144 -5.34 13.78 15.59
C THR A 144 -6.13 15.08 15.51
N PRO A 145 -7.15 15.29 16.37
CA PRO A 145 -7.74 16.61 16.49
C PRO A 145 -6.69 17.54 17.10
N TYR A 146 -6.38 18.62 16.40
CA TYR A 146 -5.68 19.77 16.98
C TYR A 146 -6.66 20.61 17.79
#